data_AF-A0A147IIW0-F1
#
_entry.id   AF-A0A147IIW0-F1
#
_cell.length_a   1.000
_cell.length_b   1.000
_cell.length_c   1.000
_cell.angle_alpha   90.00
_cell.angle_beta   90.00
_cell.angle_gamma   90.00
#
_symmetry.space_group_name_H-M   'P 1'
#
loop_
_entity.id
_entity.type
_entity.pdbx_description
1 polymer ?
#
loop_
_entity_poly.entity_id
_entity_poly.type
_entity_poly.pdbx_seq_one_letter_code
_entity_poly.pdbx_strand_id
1 'polypeptide(L)'
;MEGRLLPNGAWTFDMVQDRLVEAMVTCWRGGDRERAWLHVRSAWPEIQRDRNAGDYDARGGEASSSEVALRSASLTRVEVAEMEEAFAWVGRLSVVDRKVLAVAIGQLASGKREVDWGRVLRKLDQSTGRDGLRMRYARAIASICEVLNGGNPRALRVNRDDVAAV
;
A
#
# COMPACT_ATOMS: atom_id res chain seq x y z
N MET A 1 -14.87 -7.07 5.63
CA MET A 1 -14.91 -7.98 4.48
C MET A 1 -13.94 -9.08 4.79
N GLU A 2 -14.43 -10.31 4.85
CA GLU A 2 -13.67 -11.50 5.23
C GLU A 2 -12.53 -11.73 4.23
N GLY A 3 -11.32 -12.00 4.75
CA GLY A 3 -10.15 -12.36 3.96
C GLY A 3 -10.48 -13.56 3.08
N ARG A 4 -10.64 -13.30 1.79
CA ARG A 4 -10.92 -14.33 0.79
C ARG A 4 -9.73 -15.28 0.80
N LEU A 5 -9.96 -16.53 1.24
CA LEU A 5 -8.99 -17.62 1.15
C LEU A 5 -8.36 -17.62 -0.24
N LEU A 6 -7.04 -17.49 -0.29
CA LEU A 6 -6.29 -17.56 -1.54
C LEU A 6 -6.59 -18.91 -2.21
N PRO A 7 -6.97 -18.95 -3.50
CA PRO A 7 -7.28 -20.21 -4.16
C PRO A 7 -6.05 -21.12 -4.18
N ASN A 8 -6.28 -22.43 -4.03
CA ASN A 8 -5.26 -23.49 -4.13
C ASN A 8 -4.69 -23.67 -5.57
N GLY A 9 -4.70 -22.62 -6.38
CA GLY A 9 -4.29 -22.61 -7.79
C GLY A 9 -3.18 -21.60 -8.08
N ALA A 10 -2.77 -21.52 -9.35
CA ALA A 10 -1.73 -20.59 -9.79
C ALA A 10 -2.13 -19.12 -9.57
N TRP A 11 -1.19 -18.31 -9.09
CA TRP A 11 -1.33 -16.86 -8.95
C TRP A 11 -1.51 -16.21 -10.30
N THR A 12 -2.66 -15.56 -10.49
CA THR A 12 -2.96 -14.76 -11.68
C THR A 12 -2.54 -13.32 -11.49
N PHE A 13 -2.49 -12.58 -12.60
CA PHE A 13 -2.21 -11.15 -12.60
C PHE A 13 -3.12 -10.36 -11.65
N ASP A 14 -4.44 -10.58 -11.76
CA ASP A 14 -5.44 -9.87 -10.97
C ASP A 14 -5.31 -10.20 -9.49
N MET A 15 -5.03 -11.46 -9.14
CA MET A 15 -4.83 -11.86 -7.74
C MET A 15 -3.61 -11.18 -7.12
N VAL A 16 -2.49 -11.09 -7.85
CA VAL A 16 -1.30 -10.40 -7.37
C VAL A 16 -1.56 -8.90 -7.25
N GLN A 17 -2.26 -8.30 -8.22
CA GLN A 17 -2.63 -6.90 -8.16
C GLN A 17 -3.53 -6.60 -6.96
N ASP A 18 -4.61 -7.35 -6.78
CA ASP A 18 -5.56 -7.20 -5.68
C ASP A 18 -4.84 -7.35 -4.33
N ARG A 19 -3.95 -8.34 -4.22
CA ARG A 19 -3.16 -8.55 -3.02
C ARG A 19 -2.24 -7.39 -2.68
N LEU A 20 -1.58 -6.81 -3.69
CA LEU A 20 -0.74 -5.61 -3.51
C LEU A 20 -1.57 -4.37 -3.17
N VAL A 21 -2.78 -4.26 -3.73
CA VAL A 21 -3.72 -3.17 -3.41
C VAL A 21 -4.17 -3.28 -1.96
N GLU A 22 -4.60 -4.47 -1.51
CA GLU A 22 -4.98 -4.72 -0.11
C GLU A 22 -3.81 -4.46 0.86
N ALA A 23 -2.60 -4.88 0.50
CA ALA A 23 -1.40 -4.57 1.27
C ALA A 23 -1.16 -3.05 1.38
N MET A 24 -1.34 -2.30 0.30
CA MET A 24 -1.21 -0.84 0.31
C MET A 24 -2.29 -0.17 1.18
N VAL A 25 -3.54 -0.62 1.10
CA VAL A 25 -4.63 -0.14 1.95
C VAL A 25 -4.33 -0.43 3.42
N THR A 26 -3.86 -1.64 3.74
CA THR A 26 -3.45 -2.05 5.08
C THR A 26 -2.30 -1.17 5.60
N CYS A 27 -1.30 -0.91 4.77
CA CYS A 27 -0.19 -0.01 5.10
C CYS A 27 -0.66 1.40 5.42
N TRP A 28 -1.63 1.95 4.68
CA TRP A 28 -2.18 3.28 4.95
C TRP A 28 -3.03 3.33 6.21
N ARG A 29 -3.78 2.26 6.51
CA ARG A 29 -4.53 2.14 7.77
C ARG A 29 -3.59 2.06 8.98
N GLY A 30 -2.44 1.43 8.81
CA GLY A 30 -1.38 1.34 9.82
C GLY A 30 -0.52 2.59 9.95
N GLY A 31 -0.80 3.66 9.19
CA GLY A 31 0.02 4.85 9.09
C GLY A 31 0.54 5.37 10.42
N ASP A 32 1.85 5.64 10.44
CA ASP A 32 2.63 6.24 11.51
C ASP A 32 1.80 7.16 12.42
N ARG A 33 1.59 6.73 13.67
CA ARG A 33 0.87 7.51 14.67
C ARG A 33 1.49 8.90 14.79
N GLU A 34 2.81 9.05 14.65
CA GLU A 34 3.45 10.35 14.77
C GLU A 34 3.02 11.30 13.64
N ARG A 35 3.03 10.85 12.39
CA ARG A 35 2.62 11.67 11.24
C ARG A 35 1.14 12.07 11.25
N ALA A 36 0.27 11.20 11.77
CA ALA A 36 -1.14 11.53 11.99
C ALA A 36 -1.30 12.63 13.05
N TRP A 37 -0.49 12.61 14.11
CA TRP A 37 -0.50 13.63 15.16
C TRP A 37 0.09 14.96 14.68
N LEU A 38 1.07 14.93 13.77
CA LEU A 38 1.71 16.12 13.21
C LEU A 38 0.84 16.92 12.23
N HIS A 39 -0.23 16.33 11.70
CA HIS A 39 -1.17 17.01 10.79
C HIS A 39 -2.45 17.51 11.47
N VAL A 40 -2.67 17.17 12.74
CA VAL A 40 -3.72 17.78 13.54
C VAL A 40 -3.24 19.15 13.98
N ARG A 41 -3.89 20.21 13.50
CA ARG A 41 -3.71 21.54 14.10
C ARG A 41 -4.07 21.41 15.57
N SER A 42 -3.16 21.70 16.49
CA SER A 42 -3.51 21.71 17.90
C SER A 42 -4.67 22.70 18.09
N ALA A 43 -5.83 22.21 18.53
CA ALA A 43 -6.99 23.06 18.86
C ALA A 43 -6.74 23.95 20.10
N TRP A 44 -5.53 23.89 20.65
CA TRP A 44 -5.08 24.58 21.84
C TRP A 44 -5.40 26.08 21.88
N PRO A 45 -5.26 26.85 20.78
CA PRO A 45 -5.61 28.27 20.79
C PRO A 45 -7.12 28.54 20.84
N GLU A 46 -7.95 27.61 20.38
CA GLU A 46 -9.42 27.73 20.39
C GLU A 46 -9.99 27.37 21.77
N ILE A 47 -9.40 26.39 22.44
CA ILE A 47 -9.75 25.94 23.81
C ILE A 47 -9.40 27.01 24.87
N GLN A 48 -8.33 27.79 24.67
CA GLN A 48 -7.87 28.80 25.64
C GLN A 48 -8.78 30.03 25.76
N ARG A 49 -9.72 30.26 24.81
CA ARG A 49 -10.60 31.44 24.86
C ARG A 49 -11.74 31.32 25.87
N ASP A 50 -11.96 30.15 26.45
CA ASP A 50 -13.03 29.94 27.43
C ASP A 50 -12.50 29.61 28.82
N ARG A 51 -11.79 30.57 29.43
CA ARG A 51 -11.25 30.44 30.79
C ARG A 51 -12.35 30.40 31.87
N ASN A 52 -13.58 30.80 31.54
CA ASN A 52 -14.71 30.89 32.48
C ASN A 52 -15.75 29.77 32.29
N ALA A 53 -15.71 28.97 31.21
CA ALA A 53 -16.64 27.86 31.03
C ALA A 53 -16.29 26.58 31.79
N GLY A 54 -15.14 26.49 32.45
CA GLY A 54 -14.84 25.37 33.36
C GLY A 54 -14.89 23.97 32.71
N ASP A 55 -14.83 23.87 31.39
CA ASP A 55 -15.04 22.63 30.64
C ASP A 55 -13.72 21.91 30.32
N TYR A 56 -12.88 21.72 31.35
CA TYR A 56 -11.67 20.88 31.24
C TYR A 56 -12.00 19.39 31.33
N ASP A 57 -13.03 19.03 30.58
CA ASP A 57 -13.55 17.70 30.30
C ASP A 57 -14.15 17.82 28.89
N ALA A 58 -13.46 17.37 27.85
CA ALA A 58 -14.00 17.42 26.48
C ALA A 58 -15.13 16.39 26.24
N ARG A 59 -16.03 16.20 27.22
CA ARG A 59 -17.28 15.47 27.13
C ARG A 59 -18.39 16.48 27.40
N GLY A 60 -18.86 17.09 26.31
CA GLY A 60 -20.16 17.77 26.30
C GLY A 60 -21.19 16.91 27.05
N GLY A 61 -22.01 17.57 27.86
CA GLY A 61 -22.82 16.97 28.91
C GLY A 61 -23.58 15.69 28.52
N GLU A 62 -23.76 14.84 29.52
CA GLU A 62 -24.72 13.73 29.57
C GLU A 62 -24.41 12.46 28.76
N ALA A 63 -23.15 12.05 28.64
CA ALA A 63 -22.85 10.65 28.31
C ALA A 63 -21.66 10.11 29.10
N SER A 64 -21.89 9.04 29.86
CA SER A 64 -20.84 8.31 30.54
C SER A 64 -19.76 7.87 29.54
N SER A 65 -18.53 8.30 29.80
CA SER A 65 -17.32 7.94 29.05
C SER A 65 -17.08 6.42 28.90
N SER A 66 -17.85 5.57 29.59
CA SER A 66 -17.78 4.10 29.50
C SER A 66 -18.61 3.50 28.36
N GLU A 67 -19.44 4.29 27.66
CA GLU A 67 -20.37 3.77 26.64
C GLU A 67 -19.89 3.94 25.19
N VAL A 68 -18.80 4.68 24.97
CA VAL A 68 -18.19 4.79 23.65
C VAL A 68 -17.33 3.56 23.41
N ALA A 69 -17.83 2.64 22.57
CA ALA A 69 -17.05 1.51 22.11
C ALA A 69 -15.78 2.02 21.41
N LEU A 70 -14.62 1.82 22.05
CA LEU A 70 -13.32 2.08 21.45
C LEU A 70 -13.26 1.29 20.13
N ARG A 71 -13.17 2.00 19.00
CA ARG A 71 -12.97 1.35 17.71
C ARG A 71 -11.59 0.69 17.75
N SER A 72 -11.54 -0.64 17.68
CA SER A 72 -10.30 -1.39 17.63
C SER A 72 -9.54 -1.01 16.36
N ALA A 73 -8.57 -0.11 16.50
CA ALA A 73 -7.64 0.28 15.46
C ALA A 73 -6.46 -0.70 15.33
N SER A 74 -6.60 -1.92 15.85
CA SER A 74 -5.54 -2.92 15.77
C SER A 74 -5.66 -3.66 14.44
N LEU A 75 -4.80 -3.29 13.49
CA LEU A 75 -4.39 -4.25 12.45
C LEU A 75 -4.06 -5.56 13.15
N THR A 76 -4.70 -6.63 12.71
CA THR A 76 -4.44 -7.97 13.23
C THR A 76 -3.04 -8.41 12.81
N ARG A 77 -2.44 -9.32 13.59
CA ARG A 77 -1.13 -9.90 13.24
C ARG A 77 -1.17 -10.59 11.86
N VAL A 78 -2.32 -11.16 11.50
CA VAL A 78 -2.55 -11.77 10.20
C VAL A 78 -2.48 -10.72 9.11
N GLU A 79 -3.25 -9.63 9.20
CA GLU A 79 -3.22 -8.53 8.20
C GLU A 79 -1.81 -7.94 8.02
N VAL A 80 -1.03 -7.82 9.10
CA VAL A 80 0.36 -7.34 9.03
C VAL A 80 1.26 -8.34 8.30
N ALA A 81 1.22 -9.62 8.68
CA ALA A 81 2.04 -10.65 8.04
C ALA A 81 1.69 -10.78 6.54
N GLU A 82 0.41 -10.70 6.23
CA GLU A 82 -0.14 -10.71 4.88
C GLU A 82 0.34 -9.53 4.02
N MET A 83 0.37 -8.32 4.60
CA MET A 83 0.91 -7.13 3.97
C MET A 83 2.43 -7.25 3.74
N GLU A 84 3.18 -7.69 4.77
CA GLU A 84 4.64 -7.87 4.69
C GLU A 84 5.02 -8.89 3.61
N GLU A 85 4.30 -10.02 3.54
CA GLU A 85 4.47 -11.03 2.50
C GLU A 85 4.30 -10.42 1.10
N ALA A 86 3.19 -9.70 0.88
CA ALA A 86 2.92 -9.08 -0.41
C ALA A 86 4.00 -8.06 -0.81
N PHE A 87 4.48 -7.25 0.13
CA PHE A 87 5.57 -6.30 -0.12
C PHE A 87 6.92 -6.98 -0.34
N ALA A 88 7.18 -8.14 0.26
CA ALA A 88 8.39 -8.90 0.01
C ALA A 88 8.50 -9.35 -1.46
N TRP A 89 7.38 -9.58 -2.15
CA TRP A 89 7.39 -9.91 -3.59
C TRP A 89 7.98 -8.79 -4.43
N VAL A 90 7.66 -7.55 -4.08
CA VAL A 90 8.13 -6.33 -4.77
C VAL A 90 9.65 -6.16 -4.60
N GLY A 91 10.23 -6.66 -3.51
CA GLY A 91 11.67 -6.55 -3.21
C GLY A 91 12.60 -7.14 -4.28
N ARG A 92 12.09 -8.05 -5.12
CA ARG A 92 12.85 -8.70 -6.21
C ARG A 92 12.90 -7.90 -7.50
N LEU A 93 12.04 -6.89 -7.63
CA LEU A 93 11.94 -6.07 -8.84
C LEU A 93 13.05 -5.01 -8.89
N SER A 94 13.38 -4.57 -10.10
CA SER A 94 14.30 -3.45 -10.32
C SER A 94 13.78 -2.18 -9.61
N VAL A 95 14.68 -1.27 -9.23
CA VAL A 95 14.29 0.00 -8.56
C VAL A 95 13.26 0.78 -9.39
N VAL A 96 13.42 0.80 -10.71
CA VAL A 96 12.51 1.51 -11.62
C VAL A 96 11.14 0.84 -11.63
N ASP A 97 11.08 -0.48 -11.77
CA ASP A 97 9.80 -1.18 -11.84
C ASP A 97 9.06 -1.16 -10.49
N ARG A 98 9.79 -1.20 -9.37
CA ARG A 98 9.22 -0.97 -8.04
C ARG A 98 8.55 0.40 -7.92
N LYS A 99 9.19 1.45 -8.44
CA LYS A 99 8.62 2.81 -8.42
C LYS A 99 7.36 2.90 -9.29
N VAL A 100 7.38 2.33 -10.50
CA VAL A 100 6.21 2.28 -11.38
C VAL A 100 5.06 1.53 -10.71
N LEU A 101 5.34 0.35 -10.18
CA LEU A 101 4.37 -0.49 -9.46
C LEU A 101 3.78 0.25 -8.26
N ALA A 102 4.62 0.85 -7.41
CA ALA A 102 4.16 1.54 -6.20
C ALA A 102 3.23 2.71 -6.52
N VAL A 103 3.52 3.50 -7.56
CA VAL A 103 2.65 4.61 -7.97
C VAL A 103 1.34 4.11 -8.59
N ALA A 104 1.39 3.04 -9.40
CA ALA A 104 0.20 2.44 -10.00
C ALA A 104 -0.72 1.80 -8.94
N ILE A 105 -0.19 0.95 -8.08
CA ILE A 105 -0.92 0.32 -6.97
C ILE A 105 -1.48 1.36 -6.01
N GLY A 106 -0.73 2.43 -5.70
CA GLY A 106 -1.25 3.53 -4.89
C GLY A 106 -2.45 4.24 -5.52
N GLN A 107 -2.51 4.35 -6.85
CA GLN A 107 -3.69 4.88 -7.52
C GLN A 107 -4.91 3.96 -7.38
N LEU A 108 -4.72 2.66 -7.56
CA LEU A 108 -5.77 1.66 -7.41
C LEU A 108 -6.27 1.59 -5.95
N ALA A 109 -5.35 1.58 -4.98
CA ALA A 109 -5.67 1.60 -3.54
C ALA A 109 -6.42 2.86 -3.10
N SER A 110 -6.24 4.00 -3.79
CA SER A 110 -7.05 5.21 -3.55
C SER A 110 -8.48 5.13 -4.11
N GLY A 111 -8.89 3.98 -4.66
CA GLY A 111 -10.22 3.75 -5.20
C GLY A 111 -10.40 4.11 -6.67
N LYS A 112 -9.31 4.34 -7.43
CA LYS A 112 -9.43 4.55 -8.88
C LYS A 112 -9.69 3.23 -9.59
N ARG A 113 -10.60 3.26 -10.58
CA ARG A 113 -10.89 2.11 -11.45
C ARG A 113 -9.72 1.73 -12.35
N GLU A 114 -8.95 2.71 -12.81
CA GLU A 114 -7.83 2.52 -13.73
C GLU A 114 -6.64 3.40 -13.36
N VAL A 115 -5.44 2.97 -13.77
CA VAL A 115 -4.19 3.70 -13.55
C VAL A 115 -4.07 4.84 -14.57
N ASP A 116 -3.98 6.08 -14.08
CA ASP A 116 -3.64 7.23 -14.93
C ASP A 116 -2.12 7.26 -15.17
N TRP A 117 -1.70 6.71 -16.31
CA TRP A 117 -0.30 6.64 -16.74
C TRP A 117 0.34 8.01 -16.98
N GLY A 118 -0.46 9.05 -17.30
CA GLY A 118 0.04 10.41 -17.44
C GLY A 118 0.45 11.01 -16.10
N ARG A 119 -0.28 10.69 -15.02
CA ARG A 119 0.12 11.03 -13.65
C ARG A 119 1.31 10.21 -13.17
N VAL A 120 1.41 8.93 -13.55
CA VAL A 120 2.60 8.09 -13.24
C VAL A 120 3.85 8.71 -13.85
N LEU A 121 3.80 9.07 -15.14
CA LEU A 121 4.93 9.64 -15.87
C LEU A 121 5.46 10.91 -15.20
N ARG A 122 4.56 11.86 -14.88
CA ARG A 122 4.93 13.12 -14.21
C ARG A 122 5.58 12.92 -12.84
N LYS A 123 5.23 11.84 -12.12
CA LYS A 123 5.75 11.58 -10.77
C LYS A 123 7.13 10.91 -10.79
N LEU A 124 7.47 10.19 -11.86
CA LEU A 124 8.69 9.37 -11.92
C LEU A 124 9.81 10.00 -12.77
N ASP A 125 9.53 11.11 -13.44
CA ASP A 125 10.47 11.83 -14.31
C ASP A 125 11.24 10.89 -15.26
N GLN A 126 10.50 9.97 -15.88
CA GLN A 126 11.05 8.97 -16.80
C GLN A 126 10.93 9.46 -18.24
N SER A 127 11.92 9.15 -19.07
CA SER A 127 11.89 9.41 -20.52
C SER A 127 10.97 8.45 -21.29
N THR A 128 10.45 7.41 -20.63
CA THR A 128 9.60 6.40 -21.26
C THR A 128 8.16 6.90 -21.41
N GLY A 129 7.57 6.74 -22.60
CA GLY A 129 6.17 7.08 -22.85
C GLY A 129 5.17 6.27 -22.00
N ARG A 130 3.90 6.70 -21.99
CA ARG A 130 2.82 6.08 -21.18
C ARG A 130 2.68 4.57 -21.42
N ASP A 131 2.76 4.13 -22.67
CA ASP A 131 2.65 2.72 -23.02
C ASP A 131 3.82 1.90 -22.51
N GLY A 132 5.03 2.46 -22.50
CA GLY A 132 6.20 1.80 -21.93
C GLY A 132 6.07 1.63 -20.41
N LEU A 133 5.46 2.59 -19.70
CA LEU A 133 5.13 2.44 -18.27
C LEU A 133 4.10 1.33 -18.05
N ARG A 134 3.05 1.28 -18.89
CA ARG A 134 2.05 0.20 -18.84
C ARG A 134 2.68 -1.17 -19.07
N MET A 135 3.56 -1.30 -20.06
CA MET A 135 4.27 -2.56 -20.31
C MET A 135 5.23 -2.94 -19.19
N ARG A 136 5.91 -1.96 -18.56
CA ARG A 136 6.76 -2.21 -17.39
C ARG A 136 5.95 -2.72 -16.20
N TYR A 137 4.83 -2.07 -15.91
CA TYR A 137 3.89 -2.52 -14.87
C TYR A 137 3.42 -3.95 -15.13
N ALA A 138 2.98 -4.23 -16.36
CA ALA A 138 2.50 -5.56 -16.73
C ALA A 138 3.60 -6.63 -16.56
N ARG A 139 4.83 -6.33 -17.01
CA ARG A 139 5.99 -7.22 -16.85
C ARG A 139 6.37 -7.43 -15.39
N ALA A 140 6.29 -6.39 -14.56
CA ALA A 140 6.60 -6.48 -13.14
C ALA A 140 5.65 -7.44 -12.41
N ILE A 141 4.34 -7.32 -12.64
CA ILE A 141 3.36 -8.23 -12.05
C ILE A 141 3.51 -9.65 -12.63
N ALA A 142 3.72 -9.79 -13.94
CA ALA A 142 3.97 -11.09 -14.55
C ALA A 142 5.18 -11.80 -13.94
N SER A 143 6.28 -11.06 -13.71
CA SER A 143 7.48 -11.58 -13.03
C SER A 143 7.18 -12.07 -11.61
N ILE A 144 6.34 -11.36 -10.86
CA ILE A 144 5.89 -11.81 -9.53
C ILE A 144 5.06 -13.10 -9.67
N CYS A 145 4.10 -13.15 -10.58
CA CYS A 145 3.28 -14.35 -10.82
C CYS A 145 4.15 -15.56 -11.17
N GLU A 146 5.15 -15.39 -12.05
CA GLU A 146 6.09 -16.45 -12.41
C GLU A 146 6.80 -17.01 -11.18
N VAL A 147 7.34 -16.15 -10.33
CA VAL A 147 8.06 -16.57 -9.11
C VAL A 147 7.12 -17.30 -8.15
N LEU A 148 5.92 -16.77 -7.91
CA LEU A 148 4.95 -17.39 -7.00
C LEU A 148 4.46 -18.75 -7.49
N ASN A 149 4.41 -18.93 -8.82
CA ASN A 149 4.00 -20.19 -9.45
C ASN A 149 5.15 -21.18 -9.66
N GLY A 150 6.33 -20.94 -9.08
CA GLY A 150 7.49 -21.83 -9.16
C GLY A 150 8.38 -21.63 -10.39
N GLY A 151 8.11 -20.60 -11.20
CA GLY A 151 8.87 -20.21 -12.38
C GLY A 151 8.77 -21.19 -13.54
N ASN A 152 9.09 -20.72 -14.76
CA ASN A 152 9.48 -21.64 -15.82
C ASN A 152 10.95 -22.04 -15.54
N PRO A 153 11.28 -23.31 -15.28
CA PRO A 153 12.64 -23.75 -14.92
C PRO A 153 13.71 -23.40 -15.98
N ARG A 154 13.29 -22.97 -17.19
CA ARG A 154 14.17 -22.52 -18.27
C ARG A 154 14.55 -21.03 -18.24
N ALA A 155 13.83 -20.17 -17.53
CA ALA A 155 14.08 -18.72 -17.52
C ALA A 155 15.28 -18.30 -16.63
N LEU A 156 15.57 -19.09 -15.59
CA LEU A 156 16.70 -18.86 -14.66
C LEU A 156 18.09 -18.98 -15.31
N ARG A 157 18.18 -19.46 -16.56
CA ARG A 157 19.45 -19.63 -17.27
C ARG A 157 19.91 -18.39 -18.03
N VAL A 158 19.04 -17.42 -18.29
CA VAL A 158 19.38 -16.28 -19.17
C VAL A 158 20.10 -15.14 -18.42
N ASN A 159 19.86 -14.95 -17.12
CA ASN A 159 20.43 -13.83 -16.36
C ASN A 159 21.78 -14.11 -15.67
N ARG A 160 22.34 -15.32 -15.78
CA ARG A 160 23.58 -15.67 -15.05
C ARG A 160 24.85 -15.18 -15.76
N ASP A 161 24.76 -14.81 -17.03
CA ASP A 161 25.90 -14.42 -17.85
C ASP A 161 26.13 -12.89 -17.90
N ASP A 162 25.21 -12.07 -17.38
CA ASP A 162 25.28 -10.60 -17.45
C ASP A 162 25.98 -9.93 -16.23
N VAL A 163 26.51 -10.70 -15.28
CA VAL A 163 27.15 -10.15 -14.05
C VAL A 163 28.68 -10.31 -14.04
N ALA A 164 29.29 -10.68 -15.18
CA ALA A 164 30.73 -10.87 -15.29
C ALA A 164 31.39 -9.88 -16.28
N ALA A 165 31.11 -8.58 -16.16
CA ALA A 165 31.93 -7.52 -16.74
C ALA A 165 31.56 -6.12 -16.21
N VAL A 166 32.06 -5.74 -15.02
CA VAL A 166 32.62 -4.41 -14.69
C VAL A 166 33.58 -4.60 -13.51
#